data_AF-A0A7S0YUB9-F1
#
_entry.id   AF-A0A7S0YUB9-F1
#
_cell.length_a   1.000
_cell.length_b   1.000
_cell.length_c   1.000
_cell.angle_alpha   90.00
_cell.angle_beta   90.00
_cell.angle_gamma   90.00
#
_symmetry.space_group_name_H-M   'P 1'
#
loop_
_entity.id
_entity.type
_entity.pdbx_description
1 polymer ?
#
loop_
_entity_poly.entity_id
_entity_poly.type
_entity_poly.pdbx_seq_one_letter_code
_entity_poly.pdbx_strand_id
1 'polypeptide(L)'
;RRQLNRVGGGGGGETPGGAKQMFAEEDELELQGCCTPQAFAFLLPGRGWQTAPLGALSAAFLGLSTHFLSPAATSDAVPGAGGAALSALGWLSVCLAAYSLNARPPPELNAFRSEESPQGLACASRAAHAALCMVPGLLPGAGAAPRALLAALPLLWAAGTLPQADVLAEWALEQALVHLHGGPCAASPLRLACLLALAWAGALAAWALEEYAGRSPALAWAAVSGFALSGDMYPGGG
;
A
#
# COMPACT_ATOMS: atom_id res chain seq x y z
N ARG A 1 -64.00 10.20 9.25
CA ARG A 1 -65.21 9.49 9.72
C ARG A 1 -64.94 7.98 9.59
N ARG A 2 -65.10 7.22 10.68
CA ARG A 2 -64.64 5.83 10.98
C ARG A 2 -63.16 5.76 11.43
N GLN A 3 -62.82 5.76 12.73
CA GLN A 3 -63.05 4.75 13.80
C GLN A 3 -62.48 3.37 13.44
N LEU A 4 -61.82 2.57 14.29
CA LEU A 4 -61.18 2.60 15.63
C LEU A 4 -60.89 1.09 15.91
N ASN A 5 -60.01 0.78 16.87
CA ASN A 5 -59.84 -0.50 17.59
C ASN A 5 -59.00 -1.61 16.91
N ARG A 6 -58.17 -2.40 17.60
CA ARG A 6 -57.81 -2.55 19.03
C ARG A 6 -56.56 -3.46 19.10
N VAL A 7 -55.54 -3.10 19.89
CA VAL A 7 -55.10 -3.76 21.16
C VAL A 7 -54.21 -5.00 21.06
N GLY A 8 -53.11 -4.93 21.82
CA GLY A 8 -52.29 -6.03 22.34
C GLY A 8 -50.81 -5.83 21.97
N GLY A 9 -49.83 -5.59 22.86
CA GLY A 9 -49.72 -5.86 24.28
C GLY A 9 -48.54 -6.82 24.52
N GLY A 10 -47.52 -6.38 25.27
CA GLY A 10 -46.36 -7.19 25.70
C GLY A 10 -45.26 -7.23 24.65
N GLY A 11 -43.98 -7.18 24.97
CA GLY A 11 -43.24 -7.39 26.21
C GLY A 11 -41.82 -7.72 25.76
N GLY A 12 -40.82 -7.23 26.49
CA GLY A 12 -39.41 -7.37 26.11
C GLY A 12 -38.96 -8.81 25.88
N GLY A 13 -37.94 -8.96 25.03
CA GLY A 13 -37.29 -10.24 24.77
C GLY A 13 -36.24 -10.07 23.68
N GLU A 14 -35.01 -9.81 24.11
CA GLU A 14 -33.81 -9.84 23.28
C GLU A 14 -33.69 -11.17 22.51
N THR A 15 -33.41 -11.08 21.22
CA THR A 15 -32.63 -12.09 20.49
C THR A 15 -31.75 -11.35 19.48
N PRO A 16 -30.41 -11.30 19.64
CA PRO A 16 -29.54 -10.81 18.58
C PRO A 16 -29.19 -11.99 17.68
N GLY A 17 -30.15 -12.39 16.84
CA GLY A 17 -29.94 -13.31 15.72
C GLY A 17 -30.29 -12.60 14.44
N GLY A 18 -29.34 -11.85 13.87
CA GLY A 18 -29.62 -10.91 12.79
C GLY A 18 -28.48 -10.72 11.79
N ALA A 19 -27.75 -11.78 11.46
CA ALA A 19 -26.97 -11.81 10.23
C ALA A 19 -27.93 -12.00 9.04
N LYS A 20 -28.59 -10.92 8.58
CA LYS A 20 -29.11 -10.72 7.22
C LYS A 20 -29.98 -9.47 7.15
N GLN A 21 -29.33 -8.35 6.83
CA GLN A 21 -29.84 -7.26 5.99
C GLN A 21 -28.62 -6.36 5.73
N MET A 22 -27.72 -6.82 4.86
CA MET A 22 -26.48 -6.09 4.52
C MET A 22 -26.61 -5.33 3.19
N PHE A 23 -27.77 -5.42 2.52
CA PHE A 23 -27.96 -4.88 1.16
C PHE A 23 -29.36 -4.32 0.90
N ALA A 24 -30.18 -4.10 1.93
CA ALA A 24 -31.36 -3.26 1.80
C ALA A 24 -30.99 -1.96 2.48
N GLU A 25 -31.09 -0.84 1.76
CA GLU A 25 -30.82 0.52 2.21
C GLU A 25 -29.37 1.00 1.94
N GLU A 26 -29.16 1.55 0.74
CA GLU A 26 -28.35 2.76 0.56
C GLU A 26 -29.01 3.95 1.30
N ASP A 27 -29.55 3.72 2.51
CA ASP A 27 -30.21 4.76 3.28
C ASP A 27 -29.14 5.70 3.78
N GLU A 28 -29.42 6.97 3.53
CA GLU A 28 -28.76 8.11 4.15
C GLU A 28 -28.59 7.83 5.64
N LEU A 29 -27.38 7.42 6.02
CA LEU A 29 -26.99 7.34 7.43
C LEU A 29 -27.07 8.76 7.98
N GLU A 30 -28.21 9.11 8.57
CA GLU A 30 -28.43 10.37 9.27
C GLU A 30 -27.54 10.39 10.52
N LEU A 31 -26.27 10.75 10.31
CA LEU A 31 -25.34 10.99 11.39
C LEU A 31 -25.86 12.19 12.20
N GLN A 32 -26.39 11.93 13.40
CA GLN A 32 -26.85 12.98 14.33
C GLN A 32 -25.73 13.93 14.81
N GLY A 33 -24.49 13.72 14.34
CA GLY A 33 -23.33 14.58 14.54
C GLY A 33 -22.03 13.87 14.15
N CYS A 34 -20.96 14.64 13.92
CA CYS A 34 -19.65 14.12 13.50
C CYS A 34 -18.90 13.33 14.60
N CYS A 35 -19.26 13.53 15.87
CA CYS A 35 -18.57 12.94 17.03
C CYS A 35 -19.41 11.88 17.75
N THR A 36 -20.35 11.23 17.05
CA THR A 36 -21.14 10.14 17.63
C THR A 36 -20.37 8.81 17.54
N PRO A 37 -20.59 7.85 18.46
CA PRO A 37 -19.97 6.54 18.38
C PRO A 37 -20.33 5.80 17.07
N GLN A 38 -21.51 6.09 16.51
CA GLN A 38 -21.93 5.61 15.18
C GLN A 38 -21.06 6.20 14.06
N ALA A 39 -20.75 7.51 14.10
CA ALA A 39 -19.81 8.13 13.16
C ALA A 39 -18.41 7.52 13.27
N PHE A 40 -17.92 7.24 14.49
CA PHE A 40 -16.62 6.58 14.67
C PHE A 40 -16.60 5.14 14.17
N ALA A 41 -17.66 4.35 14.42
CA ALA A 41 -17.76 2.98 13.92
C ALA A 41 -17.84 2.93 12.38
N PHE A 42 -18.43 3.96 11.77
CA PHE A 42 -18.45 4.13 10.31
C PHE A 42 -17.07 4.53 9.76
N LEU A 43 -16.39 5.51 10.39
CA LEU A 43 -15.07 5.98 9.97
C LEU A 43 -13.95 4.95 10.18
N LEU A 44 -14.07 4.14 11.22
CA LEU A 44 -13.12 3.10 11.63
C LEU A 44 -13.87 1.78 11.76
N PRO A 45 -14.22 1.13 10.61
CA PRO A 45 -14.87 -0.16 10.66
C PRO A 45 -13.99 -1.16 11.41
N GLY A 46 -14.57 -1.89 12.36
CA GLY A 46 -13.86 -2.90 13.14
C GLY A 46 -13.21 -3.93 12.22
N ARG A 47 -11.89 -4.08 12.31
CA ARG A 47 -11.13 -5.07 11.54
C ARG A 47 -10.83 -6.29 12.39
N GLY A 48 -10.98 -7.47 11.80
CA GLY A 48 -10.58 -8.74 12.42
C GLY A 48 -9.06 -8.86 12.61
N TRP A 49 -8.63 -9.89 13.34
CA TRP A 49 -7.22 -10.18 13.65
C TRP A 49 -6.30 -10.29 12.41
N GLN A 50 -6.86 -10.53 11.23
CA GLN A 50 -6.16 -10.57 9.94
C GLN A 50 -5.45 -9.24 9.60
N THR A 51 -5.78 -8.13 10.27
CA THR A 51 -5.16 -6.82 10.05
C THR A 51 -4.10 -6.45 11.08
N ALA A 52 -3.77 -7.36 11.99
CA ALA A 52 -2.62 -7.21 12.90
C ALA A 52 -1.31 -6.80 12.20
N PRO A 53 -0.91 -7.36 11.04
CA PRO A 53 0.31 -6.92 10.36
C PRO A 53 0.24 -5.46 9.89
N LEU A 54 -0.94 -4.98 9.48
CA LEU A 54 -1.13 -3.58 9.08
C LEU A 54 -1.04 -2.64 10.28
N GLY A 55 -1.56 -3.05 11.45
CA GLY A 55 -1.40 -2.32 12.70
C GLY A 55 0.06 -2.22 13.14
N ALA A 56 0.80 -3.33 13.06
CA ALA A 56 2.24 -3.34 13.34
C ALA A 56 3.02 -2.43 12.38
N LEU A 57 2.68 -2.49 11.09
CA LEU A 57 3.27 -1.62 10.07
C LEU A 57 2.95 -0.13 10.33
N SER A 58 1.72 0.18 10.74
CA SER A 58 1.34 1.54 11.13
C SER A 58 2.12 2.02 12.36
N ALA A 59 2.32 1.16 13.37
CA ALA A 59 3.10 1.52 14.55
C ALA A 59 4.57 1.81 14.18
N ALA A 60 5.19 0.97 13.36
CA ALA A 60 6.53 1.19 12.85
C ALA A 60 6.64 2.49 12.03
N PHE A 61 5.66 2.73 11.14
CA PHE A 61 5.58 3.94 10.33
C PHE A 61 5.45 5.21 11.19
N LEU A 62 4.63 5.19 12.23
CA LEU A 62 4.49 6.30 13.17
C LEU A 62 5.78 6.53 13.97
N GLY A 63 6.47 5.47 14.41
CA GLY A 63 7.76 5.57 15.08
C GLY A 63 8.86 6.17 14.19
N LEU A 64 8.88 5.83 12.90
CA LEU A 64 9.76 6.47 11.92
C LEU A 64 9.42 7.97 11.76
N SER A 65 8.13 8.28 11.66
CA SER A 65 7.62 9.62 11.44
C SER A 65 7.93 10.57 12.62
N THR A 66 7.80 10.09 13.86
CA THR A 66 8.11 10.88 15.06
C THR A 66 9.58 11.29 15.10
N HIS A 67 10.48 10.39 14.74
CA HIS A 67 11.91 10.69 14.67
C HIS A 67 12.19 11.72 13.56
N PHE A 68 11.67 11.47 12.36
CA PHE A 68 11.92 12.29 11.18
C PHE A 68 11.36 13.72 11.28
N LEU A 69 10.14 13.87 11.81
CA LEU A 69 9.44 15.15 11.97
C LEU A 69 9.66 15.80 13.34
N SER A 70 10.57 15.27 14.15
CA SER A 70 10.87 15.84 15.47
C SER A 70 11.27 17.32 15.34
N PRO A 71 10.89 18.18 16.31
CA PRO A 71 11.24 19.60 16.27
C PRO A 71 12.74 19.85 16.12
N ALA A 72 13.58 19.03 16.77
CA ALA A 72 15.03 19.09 16.63
C ALA A 72 15.48 18.80 15.19
N ALA A 73 15.10 17.63 14.64
CA ALA A 73 15.52 17.23 13.30
C ALA A 73 14.98 18.16 12.19
N THR A 74 13.81 18.76 12.40
CA THR A 74 13.25 19.76 11.48
C THR A 74 13.94 21.10 11.61
N SER A 75 14.27 21.56 12.82
CA SER A 75 15.01 22.80 13.06
C SER A 75 16.44 22.76 12.52
N ASP A 76 17.10 21.59 12.57
CA ASP A 76 18.43 21.38 12.00
C ASP A 76 18.41 21.47 10.47
N ALA A 77 17.34 20.99 9.83
CA ALA A 77 17.20 21.00 8.38
C ALA A 77 16.72 22.35 7.83
N VAL A 78 15.76 22.98 8.50
CA VAL A 78 15.17 24.27 8.13
C VAL A 78 14.84 25.06 9.40
N PRO A 79 15.63 26.07 9.76
CA PRO A 79 15.37 26.85 10.96
C PRO A 79 14.15 27.76 10.80
N GLY A 80 13.52 28.09 11.94
CA GLY A 80 12.44 29.07 12.02
C GLY A 80 11.08 28.57 11.53
N ALA A 81 10.24 29.51 11.07
CA ALA A 81 8.85 29.23 10.71
C ALA A 81 8.69 28.20 9.57
N GLY A 82 9.68 28.14 8.66
CA GLY A 82 9.68 27.16 7.56
C GLY A 82 9.73 25.72 8.06
N GLY A 83 10.58 25.42 9.06
CA GLY A 83 10.66 24.09 9.67
C GLY A 83 9.38 23.69 10.38
N ALA A 84 8.75 24.63 11.09
CA ALA A 84 7.46 24.39 11.75
C ALA A 84 6.33 24.10 10.75
N ALA A 85 6.27 24.85 9.65
CA ALA A 85 5.29 24.60 8.58
C ALA A 85 5.49 23.22 7.92
N LEU A 86 6.75 22.87 7.61
CA LEU A 86 7.08 21.55 7.06
C LEU A 86 6.75 20.41 8.04
N SER A 87 6.97 20.62 9.34
CA SER A 87 6.59 19.64 10.37
C SER A 87 5.09 19.45 10.43
N ALA A 88 4.30 20.54 10.48
CA ALA A 88 2.85 20.49 10.54
C ALA A 88 2.22 19.83 9.30
N LEU A 89 2.66 20.23 8.09
CA LEU A 89 2.22 19.63 6.84
C LEU A 89 2.70 18.18 6.69
N GLY A 90 3.92 17.87 7.15
CA GLY A 90 4.43 16.50 7.18
C GLY A 90 3.58 15.59 8.08
N TRP A 91 3.14 16.09 9.24
CA TRP A 91 2.23 15.35 10.11
C TRP A 91 0.86 15.10 9.48
N LEU A 92 0.35 16.04 8.69
CA LEU A 92 -0.87 15.81 7.90
C LEU A 92 -0.69 14.62 6.93
N SER A 93 0.44 14.56 6.22
CA SER A 93 0.78 13.44 5.33
C SER A 93 0.86 12.12 6.08
N VAL A 94 1.52 12.12 7.24
CA VAL A 94 1.66 10.94 8.11
C VAL A 94 0.30 10.47 8.61
N CYS A 95 -0.59 11.37 9.02
CA CYS A 95 -1.95 11.03 9.45
C CYS A 95 -2.76 10.39 8.32
N LEU A 96 -2.70 10.95 7.11
CA LEU A 96 -3.39 10.40 5.94
C LEU A 96 -2.87 9.01 5.54
N ALA A 97 -1.56 8.80 5.63
CA ALA A 97 -0.92 7.52 5.37
C ALA A 97 -1.19 6.47 6.47
N ALA A 98 -1.19 6.88 7.74
CA ALA A 98 -1.55 6.01 8.85
C ALA A 98 -3.05 5.64 8.79
N TYR A 99 -3.91 6.56 8.38
CA TYR A 99 -5.34 6.29 8.18
C TYR A 99 -5.56 5.20 7.13
N SER A 100 -4.85 5.21 6.00
CA SER A 100 -5.01 4.18 4.96
C SER A 100 -4.57 2.78 5.42
N LEU A 101 -3.67 2.69 6.40
CA LEU A 101 -3.22 1.42 6.99
C LEU A 101 -4.23 0.86 8.01
N ASN A 102 -4.81 1.73 8.84
CA ASN A 102 -5.70 1.31 9.93
C ASN A 102 -7.16 1.22 9.48
N ALA A 103 -7.60 2.15 8.64
CA ALA A 103 -8.96 2.26 8.14
C ALA A 103 -9.04 1.92 6.65
N ARG A 104 -10.21 2.13 6.04
CA ARG A 104 -10.33 2.00 4.58
C ARG A 104 -9.62 3.20 3.93
N PRO A 105 -8.72 2.96 2.96
CA PRO A 105 -8.10 4.06 2.23
C PRO A 105 -9.17 4.89 1.51
N PRO A 106 -9.05 6.22 1.49
CA PRO A 106 -9.96 7.07 0.72
C PRO A 106 -9.91 6.70 -0.77
N PRO A 107 -10.97 6.96 -1.54
CA PRO A 107 -10.93 6.82 -2.99
C PRO A 107 -9.82 7.71 -3.57
N GLU A 108 -9.04 7.18 -4.50
CA GLU A 108 -7.94 7.87 -5.17
C GLU A 108 -8.29 8.03 -6.65
N LEU A 109 -8.02 9.21 -7.22
CA LEU A 109 -8.37 9.51 -8.62
C LEU A 109 -7.71 8.57 -9.64
N ASN A 110 -6.57 7.99 -9.27
CA ASN A 110 -5.78 7.13 -10.12
C ASN A 110 -5.95 5.63 -9.82
N ALA A 111 -6.96 5.28 -9.02
CA ALA A 111 -7.19 3.92 -8.57
C ALA A 111 -8.65 3.51 -8.72
N PHE A 112 -8.91 2.50 -9.55
CA PHE A 112 -10.18 1.77 -9.51
C PHE A 112 -10.05 0.62 -8.53
N ARG A 113 -10.77 0.71 -7.40
CA ARG A 113 -10.88 -0.39 -6.44
C ARG A 113 -12.28 -0.98 -6.50
N SER A 114 -12.37 -2.29 -6.75
CA SER A 114 -13.60 -3.04 -6.46
C SER A 114 -13.70 -3.25 -4.95
N GLU A 115 -14.91 -3.10 -4.39
CA GLU A 115 -15.15 -3.22 -2.94
C GLU A 115 -14.76 -4.60 -2.37
N GLU A 116 -14.64 -5.61 -3.24
CA GLU A 116 -14.29 -6.99 -2.88
C GLU A 116 -12.78 -7.24 -2.66
N SER A 117 -11.91 -6.26 -2.89
CA SER A 117 -10.45 -6.37 -2.67
C SER A 117 -9.94 -5.46 -1.55
N PRO A 118 -10.32 -5.69 -0.27
CA PRO A 118 -9.85 -4.87 0.85
C PRO A 118 -8.42 -5.22 1.32
N GLN A 119 -7.75 -6.20 0.69
CA GLN A 119 -6.51 -6.82 1.18
C GLN A 119 -5.44 -6.83 0.08
N GLY A 120 -4.73 -5.72 -0.06
CA GLY A 120 -3.61 -5.60 -0.99
C GLY A 120 -2.61 -4.51 -0.59
N LEU A 121 -1.49 -4.45 -1.31
CA LEU A 121 -0.47 -3.41 -1.19
C LEU A 121 -1.03 -1.99 -1.39
N ALA A 122 -2.18 -1.86 -2.04
CA ALA A 122 -2.87 -0.60 -2.25
C ALA A 122 -3.27 0.13 -0.94
N CYS A 123 -3.47 -0.57 0.19
CA CYS A 123 -3.70 0.10 1.49
C CYS A 123 -2.41 0.72 2.08
N ALA A 124 -1.26 0.18 1.69
CA ALA A 124 0.05 0.63 2.11
C ALA A 124 0.69 1.66 1.16
N SER A 125 0.03 2.03 0.05
CA SER A 125 0.60 2.92 -0.97
C SER A 125 1.07 4.25 -0.40
N ARG A 126 0.20 4.96 0.34
CA ARG A 126 0.52 6.26 0.94
C ARG A 126 1.63 6.16 1.97
N ALA A 127 1.61 5.11 2.79
CA ALA A 127 2.68 4.85 3.75
C ALA A 127 4.01 4.56 3.05
N ALA A 128 3.98 3.86 1.91
CA ALA A 128 5.16 3.62 1.08
C ALA A 128 5.68 4.94 0.46
N HIS A 129 4.83 5.80 -0.12
CA HIS A 129 5.25 7.10 -0.64
C HIS A 129 5.87 7.98 0.45
N ALA A 130 5.24 8.02 1.63
CA ALA A 130 5.77 8.76 2.77
C ALA A 130 7.10 8.17 3.27
N ALA A 131 7.23 6.84 3.35
CA ALA A 131 8.49 6.18 3.70
C ALA A 131 9.61 6.46 2.68
N LEU A 132 9.29 6.48 1.38
CA LEU A 132 10.24 6.83 0.32
C LEU A 132 10.74 8.28 0.43
N CYS A 133 9.95 9.18 1.02
CA CYS A 133 10.41 10.53 1.35
C CYS A 133 11.24 10.53 2.65
N MET A 134 10.82 9.81 3.68
CA MET A 134 11.46 9.85 5.00
C MET A 134 12.81 9.14 5.06
N VAL A 135 12.94 7.95 4.46
CA VAL A 135 14.14 7.11 4.56
C VAL A 135 15.39 7.82 4.02
N PRO A 136 15.39 8.43 2.81
CA PRO A 136 16.54 9.21 2.34
C PRO A 136 16.81 10.43 3.23
N GLY A 137 15.76 10.99 3.85
CA GLY A 137 15.87 12.11 4.76
C GLY A 137 16.51 11.80 6.11
N LEU A 138 16.72 10.52 6.44
CA LEU A 138 17.53 10.09 7.59
C LEU A 138 19.03 10.08 7.29
N LEU A 139 19.43 10.18 6.02
CA LEU A 139 20.84 10.24 5.65
C LEU A 139 21.45 11.58 6.10
N PRO A 140 22.71 11.56 6.58
CA PRO A 140 23.40 12.79 6.97
C PRO A 140 23.50 13.72 5.76
N GLY A 141 23.08 14.97 5.93
CA GLY A 141 23.13 15.98 4.86
C GLY A 141 21.95 15.98 3.88
N ALA A 142 20.88 15.21 4.11
CA ALA A 142 19.72 15.14 3.22
C ALA A 142 18.94 16.48 3.07
N GLY A 143 19.21 17.46 3.95
CA GLY A 143 18.65 18.80 3.85
C GLY A 143 17.13 18.87 3.98
N ALA A 144 16.54 19.89 3.35
CA ALA A 144 15.11 20.19 3.45
C ALA A 144 14.23 19.42 2.46
N ALA A 145 14.79 18.97 1.33
CA ALA A 145 14.04 18.40 0.21
C ALA A 145 13.13 17.23 0.60
N PRO A 146 13.58 16.25 1.42
CA PRO A 146 12.72 15.11 1.78
C PRO A 146 11.53 15.53 2.66
N ARG A 147 11.71 16.55 3.51
CA ARG A 147 10.64 17.14 4.33
C ARG A 147 9.66 17.96 3.50
N ALA A 148 10.16 18.71 2.51
CA ALA A 148 9.33 19.44 1.57
C ALA A 148 8.47 18.49 0.70
N LEU A 149 9.07 17.41 0.20
CA LEU A 149 8.34 16.37 -0.54
C LEU A 149 7.29 15.70 0.34
N LEU A 150 7.65 15.30 1.56
CA LEU A 150 6.71 14.73 2.53
C LEU A 150 5.53 15.69 2.80
N ALA A 151 5.80 16.98 3.00
CA ALA A 151 4.78 18.01 3.22
C ALA A 151 3.88 18.24 1.98
N ALA A 152 4.39 18.00 0.77
CA ALA A 152 3.65 18.14 -0.49
C ALA A 152 2.83 16.89 -0.88
N LEU A 153 3.08 15.73 -0.26
CA LEU A 153 2.39 14.47 -0.58
C LEU A 153 0.85 14.56 -0.61
N PRO A 154 0.16 15.27 0.30
CA PRO A 154 -1.29 15.36 0.27
C PRO A 154 -1.80 16.00 -1.03
N LEU A 155 -1.06 16.98 -1.56
CA LEU A 155 -1.37 17.60 -2.84
C LEU A 155 -1.10 16.65 -4.01
N LEU A 156 -0.01 15.88 -3.96
CA LEU A 156 0.33 14.90 -4.99
C LEU A 156 -0.67 13.73 -5.03
N TRP A 157 -1.14 13.27 -3.87
CA TRP A 157 -2.22 12.29 -3.77
C TRP A 157 -3.53 12.86 -4.30
N ALA A 158 -3.87 14.10 -3.92
CA ALA A 158 -5.07 14.77 -4.42
C ALA A 158 -5.03 15.01 -5.94
N ALA A 159 -3.86 15.24 -6.51
CA ALA A 159 -3.67 15.38 -7.95
C ALA A 159 -3.65 14.03 -8.70
N GLY A 160 -3.58 12.90 -7.98
CA GLY A 160 -3.49 11.57 -8.59
C GLY A 160 -2.19 11.30 -9.35
N THR A 161 -1.13 12.11 -9.13
CA THR A 161 0.12 12.02 -9.90
C THR A 161 1.03 10.88 -9.46
N LEU A 162 0.81 10.31 -8.26
CA LEU A 162 1.65 9.27 -7.69
C LEU A 162 1.08 7.87 -7.97
N PRO A 163 1.82 6.96 -8.61
CA PRO A 163 1.34 5.61 -8.89
C PRO A 163 1.10 4.85 -7.59
N GLN A 164 0.15 3.91 -7.62
CA GLN A 164 -0.07 3.00 -6.50
C GLN A 164 1.13 2.07 -6.30
N ALA A 165 1.33 1.60 -5.06
CA ALA A 165 2.55 0.85 -4.70
C ALA A 165 2.61 -0.55 -5.33
N ASP A 166 1.47 -1.18 -5.58
CA ASP A 166 1.35 -2.41 -6.37
C ASP A 166 1.81 -2.19 -7.81
N VAL A 167 1.28 -1.17 -8.49
CA VAL A 167 1.68 -0.84 -9.88
C VAL A 167 3.16 -0.50 -9.95
N LEU A 168 3.67 0.26 -8.99
CA LEU A 168 5.08 0.62 -8.92
C LEU A 168 5.96 -0.61 -8.64
N ALA A 169 5.51 -1.54 -7.79
CA ALA A 169 6.21 -2.79 -7.52
C ALA A 169 6.23 -3.70 -8.76
N GLU A 170 5.11 -3.87 -9.44
CA GLU A 170 5.02 -4.64 -10.69
C GLU A 170 5.96 -4.05 -11.75
N TRP A 171 5.90 -2.73 -11.96
CA TRP A 171 6.81 -2.04 -12.87
C TRP A 171 8.28 -2.25 -12.48
N ALA A 172 8.63 -2.12 -11.20
CA ALA A 172 10.02 -2.27 -10.74
C ALA A 172 10.54 -3.70 -10.90
N LEU A 173 9.71 -4.71 -10.62
CA LEU A 173 10.04 -6.11 -10.83
C LEU A 173 10.23 -6.41 -12.32
N GLU A 174 9.43 -5.80 -13.20
CA GLU A 174 9.61 -5.89 -14.64
C GLU A 174 10.92 -5.22 -15.08
N GLN A 175 11.25 -4.05 -14.54
CA GLN A 175 12.54 -3.40 -14.82
C GLN A 175 13.71 -4.28 -14.38
N ALA A 176 13.62 -4.96 -13.24
CA ALA A 176 14.63 -5.91 -12.80
C ALA A 176 14.73 -7.12 -13.76
N LEU A 177 13.61 -7.70 -14.17
CA LEU A 177 13.62 -8.81 -15.12
C LEU A 177 14.28 -8.41 -16.45
N VAL A 178 13.87 -7.28 -17.04
CA VAL A 178 14.34 -6.83 -18.35
C VAL A 178 15.78 -6.34 -18.28
N HIS A 179 16.11 -5.41 -17.38
CA HIS A 179 17.40 -4.75 -17.37
C HIS A 179 18.48 -5.49 -16.60
N LEU A 180 18.14 -6.23 -15.53
CA LEU A 180 19.13 -6.96 -14.75
C LEU A 180 19.36 -8.37 -15.30
N HIS A 181 18.32 -9.02 -15.82
CA HIS A 181 18.40 -10.42 -16.29
C HIS A 181 18.25 -10.57 -17.80
N GLY A 182 17.91 -9.51 -18.54
CA GLY A 182 17.69 -9.59 -19.99
C GLY A 182 16.41 -10.36 -20.38
N GLY A 183 15.45 -10.48 -19.45
CA GLY A 183 14.20 -11.19 -19.67
C GLY A 183 13.16 -10.39 -20.47
N PRO A 184 12.05 -11.03 -20.86
CA PRO A 184 10.98 -10.38 -21.63
C PRO A 184 10.05 -9.54 -20.75
N CYS A 185 9.32 -8.62 -21.38
CA CYS A 185 8.24 -7.88 -20.72
C CYS A 185 7.06 -8.82 -20.39
N ALA A 186 6.55 -8.74 -19.17
CA ALA A 186 5.55 -9.67 -18.67
C ALA A 186 4.18 -9.00 -18.52
N ALA A 187 3.21 -9.41 -19.34
CA ALA A 187 1.86 -8.83 -19.34
C ALA A 187 1.00 -9.17 -18.11
N SER A 188 1.40 -10.11 -17.25
CA SER A 188 0.63 -10.48 -16.05
C SER A 188 1.51 -10.70 -14.82
N PRO A 189 0.99 -10.42 -13.60
CA PRO A 189 1.78 -10.54 -12.35
C PRO A 189 2.29 -11.95 -12.10
N LEU A 190 1.48 -12.98 -12.40
CA LEU A 190 1.88 -14.37 -12.26
C LEU A 190 3.05 -14.72 -13.20
N ARG A 191 2.95 -14.30 -14.47
CA ARG A 191 4.01 -14.53 -15.45
C ARG A 191 5.29 -13.82 -15.05
N LEU A 192 5.19 -12.57 -14.60
CA LEU A 192 6.32 -11.79 -14.09
C LEU A 192 7.00 -12.51 -12.93
N ALA A 193 6.23 -12.99 -11.95
CA ALA A 193 6.76 -13.73 -10.80
C ALA A 193 7.47 -15.03 -11.23
N CYS A 194 6.88 -15.81 -12.14
CA CYS A 194 7.49 -17.04 -12.65
C CYS A 194 8.79 -16.77 -13.41
N LEU A 195 8.79 -15.81 -14.33
CA LEU A 195 9.97 -15.46 -15.12
C LEU A 195 11.10 -14.92 -14.23
N LEU A 196 10.77 -14.07 -13.26
CA LEU A 196 11.74 -13.54 -12.31
C LEU A 196 12.32 -14.66 -11.42
N ALA A 197 11.49 -15.58 -10.94
CA ALA A 197 11.95 -16.73 -10.16
C ALA A 197 12.88 -17.65 -10.96
N LEU A 198 12.53 -17.93 -12.23
CA LEU A 198 13.39 -18.71 -13.13
C LEU A 198 14.71 -17.99 -13.43
N ALA A 199 14.68 -16.67 -13.60
CA ALA A 199 15.85 -15.87 -13.86
C ALA A 199 16.82 -15.89 -12.68
N TRP A 200 16.32 -15.70 -11.45
CA TRP A 200 17.13 -15.83 -10.24
C TRP A 200 17.64 -17.26 -10.01
N ALA A 201 16.81 -18.28 -10.27
CA ALA A 201 17.25 -19.68 -10.18
C ALA A 201 18.39 -19.97 -11.17
N GLY A 202 18.30 -19.45 -12.40
CA GLY A 202 19.35 -19.54 -13.41
C GLY A 202 20.65 -18.89 -12.95
N ALA A 203 20.56 -17.68 -12.38
CA ALA A 203 21.71 -16.96 -11.83
C ALA A 203 22.36 -17.69 -10.64
N LEU A 204 21.55 -18.22 -9.71
CA LEU A 204 22.04 -19.00 -8.57
C LEU A 204 22.71 -20.30 -9.02
N ALA A 205 22.15 -20.98 -10.02
CA ALA A 205 22.77 -22.17 -10.60
C ALA A 205 24.09 -21.84 -11.32
N ALA A 206 24.17 -20.72 -12.03
CA ALA A 206 25.42 -20.26 -12.64
C ALA A 206 26.50 -20.01 -11.58
N TRP A 207 26.14 -19.31 -10.50
CA TRP A 207 27.03 -19.05 -9.37
C TRP A 207 27.50 -20.35 -8.70
N ALA A 208 26.60 -21.29 -8.44
CA ALA A 208 26.95 -22.58 -7.85
C ALA A 208 27.85 -23.41 -8.79
N LEU A 209 27.60 -23.40 -10.10
CA LEU A 209 28.45 -24.09 -11.08
C LEU A 209 29.85 -23.49 -11.13
N GLU A 210 29.98 -22.17 -11.00
CA GLU A 210 31.29 -21.52 -10.93
C GLU A 210 32.07 -22.01 -9.71
N GLU A 211 31.41 -22.08 -8.55
CA GLU A 211 32.00 -22.52 -7.29
C GLU A 211 32.41 -24.01 -7.30
N TYR A 212 31.56 -24.89 -7.84
CA TYR A 212 31.76 -26.35 -7.72
C TYR A 212 32.36 -27.04 -8.96
N ALA A 213 32.15 -26.48 -10.15
CA ALA A 213 32.54 -27.09 -11.43
C ALA A 213 33.48 -26.21 -12.27
N GLY A 214 33.73 -24.97 -11.82
CA GLY A 214 34.60 -24.02 -12.48
C GLY A 214 33.88 -23.11 -13.47
N ARG A 215 34.63 -22.16 -14.05
CA ARG A 215 34.05 -21.05 -14.81
C ARG A 215 33.46 -21.44 -16.16
N SER A 216 34.00 -22.45 -16.83
CA SER A 216 33.51 -22.90 -18.13
C SER A 216 32.08 -23.48 -18.10
N PRO A 217 31.70 -24.41 -17.20
CA PRO A 217 30.32 -24.88 -17.11
C PRO A 217 29.36 -23.79 -16.65
N ALA A 218 29.79 -22.87 -15.78
CA ALA A 218 28.99 -21.72 -15.36
C ALA A 218 28.63 -20.81 -16.55
N LEU A 219 29.61 -20.48 -17.40
CA LEU A 219 29.39 -19.69 -18.61
C LEU A 219 28.48 -20.41 -19.62
N ALA A 220 28.67 -21.72 -19.80
CA ALA A 220 27.82 -22.52 -20.68
C ALA A 220 26.36 -22.52 -20.18
N TRP A 221 26.16 -22.70 -18.88
CA TRP A 221 24.84 -22.63 -18.26
C TRP A 221 24.21 -21.24 -18.38
N ALA A 222 24.96 -20.18 -18.08
CA ALA A 222 24.48 -18.80 -18.22
C ALA A 222 24.05 -18.49 -19.66
N ALA A 223 24.80 -18.94 -20.66
CA ALA A 223 24.44 -18.77 -22.07
C ALA A 223 23.15 -19.51 -22.43
N VAL A 224 23.01 -20.78 -22.02
CA VAL A 224 21.83 -21.60 -22.33
C VAL A 224 20.59 -21.09 -21.60
N SER A 225 20.71 -20.80 -20.30
CA SER A 225 19.60 -20.30 -19.49
C SER A 225 19.16 -18.90 -19.93
N GLY A 226 20.11 -18.01 -20.23
CA GLY A 226 19.81 -16.68 -20.79
C GLY A 226 19.08 -16.77 -22.13
N PHE A 227 19.52 -17.65 -23.04
CA PHE A 227 18.81 -17.90 -24.30
C PHE A 227 17.40 -18.46 -24.09
N ALA A 228 17.24 -19.44 -23.19
CA ALA A 228 15.94 -20.03 -22.88
C ALA A 228 14.96 -19.04 -22.25
N LEU A 229 15.45 -18.14 -21.39
CA LEU A 229 14.65 -17.09 -20.75
C LEU A 229 14.32 -15.94 -21.69
N SER A 230 15.22 -15.61 -22.63
CA SER A 230 14.99 -14.61 -23.66
C SER A 230 14.04 -15.10 -24.75
N GLY A 231 14.00 -16.41 -24.99
CA GLY A 231 13.18 -17.07 -25.99
C GLY A 231 11.69 -17.12 -25.66
N ASP A 232 11.14 -16.06 -25.04
CA ASP A 232 9.75 -15.92 -24.64
C ASP A 232 8.78 -16.36 -25.76
N MET A 233 8.42 -17.63 -25.65
CA MET A 233 7.31 -18.38 -26.21
C MET A 233 6.83 -17.98 -27.62
N TYR A 234 7.27 -18.74 -28.62
CA TYR A 234 6.53 -18.87 -29.88
C TYR A 234 5.05 -19.14 -29.56
N PRO A 235 4.09 -18.38 -30.10
CA PRO A 235 2.68 -18.70 -29.97
C PRO A 235 2.39 -19.96 -30.80
N GLY A 236 2.63 -21.12 -30.21
CA GLY A 236 2.23 -22.41 -30.74
C GLY A 236 0.93 -22.86 -30.11
N GLY A 237 -0.20 -22.40 -30.64
CA GLY A 237 -1.48 -23.12 -30.61
C GLY A 237 -2.57 -22.56 -29.69
N GLY A 238 -3.63 -22.03 -30.31
CA GLY A 238 -4.93 -21.75 -29.68
C GLY A 238 -5.59 -20.49 -30.19
#